data_AF-A0A1F7IFG2-F1
#
_entry.id   AF-A0A1F7IFG2-F1
#
_cell.length_a   1.000
_cell.length_b   1.000
_cell.length_c   1.000
_cell.angle_alpha   90.00
_cell.angle_beta   90.00
_cell.angle_gamma   90.00
#
_symmetry.space_group_name_H-M   'P 1'
#
loop_
_entity.id
_entity.type
_entity.pdbx_description
1 polymer ?
#
loop_
_entity_poly.entity_id
_entity_poly.type
_entity_poly.pdbx_seq_one_letter_code
_entity_poly.pdbx_strand_id
1 'polypeptide(L)'
;MKKQFRLSDLVKPIWFLLGGKKRQFLFWETILYLVHFYVVVPPLLIGKIVDFFISYQKGQSLAPFYFYTATLGISFSLVSFIRLSLKNTLGNLISDISYLIKVNGFEKLLDFRQNFCLR
;
A
#
# COMPACT_ATOMS: atom_id res chain seq x y z
N MET A 1 -25.36 30.31 2.95
CA MET A 1 -25.42 29.09 3.77
C MET A 1 -24.13 28.29 3.58
N LYS A 2 -23.25 28.22 4.61
CA LYS A 2 -22.02 27.41 4.57
C LYS A 2 -22.40 25.93 4.63
N LYS A 3 -22.37 25.22 3.50
CA LYS A 3 -22.42 23.75 3.48
C LYS A 3 -21.22 23.26 4.29
N GLN A 4 -21.45 22.68 5.46
CA GLN A 4 -20.40 21.96 6.17
C GLN A 4 -19.99 20.79 5.27
N PHE A 5 -18.81 20.88 4.65
CA PHE A 5 -18.21 19.78 3.93
C PHE A 5 -17.91 18.67 4.94
N ARG A 6 -18.82 17.71 5.07
CA ARG A 6 -18.52 16.48 5.81
C ARG A 6 -17.54 15.67 4.99
N LEU A 7 -16.50 15.12 5.63
CA LEU A 7 -15.55 14.20 4.98
C LEU A 7 -16.28 13.02 4.31
N SER A 8 -17.45 12.62 4.82
CA SER A 8 -18.31 11.61 4.20
C SER A 8 -18.78 11.95 2.79
N ASP A 9 -18.93 13.24 2.46
CA ASP A 9 -19.35 13.69 1.12
C ASP A 9 -18.21 13.66 0.11
N LEU A 10 -16.95 13.57 0.56
CA LEU A 10 -15.77 13.34 -0.28
C LEU A 10 -15.51 11.85 -0.49
N VAL A 11 -15.78 11.03 0.54
CA VAL A 11 -15.58 9.57 0.46
C VAL A 11 -16.55 8.93 -0.55
N LYS A 12 -17.81 9.37 -0.61
CA LYS A 12 -18.80 8.84 -1.58
C LYS A 12 -18.37 8.96 -3.06
N PRO A 13 -17.97 10.13 -3.57
CA PRO A 13 -17.53 10.26 -4.96
C PRO A 13 -16.21 9.53 -5.21
N ILE A 14 -15.27 9.50 -4.27
CA ILE A 14 -14.04 8.71 -4.39
C ILE A 14 -14.38 7.22 -4.50
N TRP A 15 -15.30 6.74 -3.67
CA TRP A 15 -15.79 5.35 -3.69
C TRP A 15 -16.52 5.01 -4.99
N PHE A 16 -17.28 5.96 -5.54
CA PHE A 16 -17.95 5.82 -6.83
C PHE A 16 -16.95 5.81 -8.00
N LEU A 17 -15.94 6.68 -7.98
CA LEU A 17 -14.88 6.78 -8.99
C LEU A 17 -13.98 5.53 -9.00
N LEU A 18 -13.78 4.89 -7.84
CA LEU A 18 -13.04 3.64 -7.71
C LEU A 18 -13.77 2.45 -8.38
N GLY A 19 -15.09 2.59 -8.61
CA GLY A 19 -15.88 1.78 -9.54
C GLY A 19 -15.69 0.26 -9.43
N GLY A 20 -15.50 -0.38 -10.59
CA GLY A 20 -15.39 -1.85 -10.74
C GLY A 20 -14.10 -2.47 -10.19
N LYS A 21 -13.06 -1.67 -9.89
CA LYS A 21 -11.78 -2.17 -9.38
C LYS A 21 -11.66 -2.11 -7.84
N LYS A 22 -12.76 -1.76 -7.14
CA LYS A 22 -12.87 -1.71 -5.67
C LYS A 22 -12.37 -2.96 -4.94
N ARG A 23 -12.60 -4.16 -5.49
CA ARG A 23 -12.21 -5.44 -4.85
C ARG A 23 -10.71 -5.67 -4.90
N GLN A 24 -10.06 -5.31 -6.01
CA GLN A 24 -8.61 -5.37 -6.13
C GLN A 24 -7.94 -4.34 -5.20
N PHE A 25 -8.47 -3.12 -5.15
CA PHE A 25 -7.96 -2.09 -4.24
C PHE A 25 -8.07 -2.51 -2.77
N LEU A 26 -9.23 -2.99 -2.32
CA LEU A 26 -9.44 -3.47 -0.94
C LEU A 26 -8.54 -4.66 -0.60
N PHE A 27 -8.32 -5.58 -1.56
CA PHE A 27 -7.44 -6.72 -1.36
C PHE A 27 -5.99 -6.29 -1.14
N TRP A 28 -5.47 -5.42 -2.00
CA TRP A 28 -4.11 -4.89 -1.88
C TRP A 28 -3.92 -4.01 -0.65
N GLU A 29 -4.90 -3.18 -0.29
CA GLU A 29 -4.90 -2.40 0.96
C GLU A 29 -4.83 -3.30 2.20
N THR A 30 -5.64 -4.37 2.23
CA THR A 30 -5.63 -5.33 3.35
C THR A 30 -4.25 -5.99 3.50
N ILE A 31 -3.63 -6.38 2.39
CA ILE A 31 -2.26 -6.92 2.39
C ILE A 31 -1.26 -5.86 2.87
N LEU A 32 -1.40 -4.60 2.46
CA LEU A 32 -0.53 -3.51 2.90
C LEU A 32 -0.58 -3.34 4.42
N TYR A 33 -1.79 -3.34 5.00
CA TYR A 33 -1.98 -3.26 6.44
C TYR A 33 -1.31 -4.43 7.17
N LEU A 34 -1.47 -5.65 6.64
CA LEU A 34 -0.85 -6.84 7.22
C LEU A 34 0.69 -6.78 7.16
N VAL A 35 1.25 -6.28 6.07
CA VAL A 35 2.70 -6.04 5.93
C VAL A 35 3.18 -4.92 6.86
N HIS A 36 2.34 -3.92 7.16
CA HIS A 36 2.70 -2.83 8.07
C HIS A 36 2.92 -3.31 9.51
N PHE A 37 2.22 -4.36 9.94
CA PHE A 37 2.48 -5.01 11.24
C PHE A 37 3.89 -5.60 11.33
N TYR A 38 4.52 -5.91 10.19
CA TYR A 38 5.87 -6.47 10.15
C TYR A 38 6.96 -5.46 10.56
N VAL A 39 6.65 -4.18 10.70
CA VAL A 39 7.59 -3.14 11.17
C VAL A 39 8.16 -3.45 12.56
N VAL A 40 7.44 -4.22 13.39
CA VAL A 40 7.85 -4.57 14.76
C VAL A 40 8.80 -5.79 14.82
N VAL A 41 8.85 -6.60 13.76
CA VAL A 41 9.66 -7.84 13.73
C VAL A 41 11.18 -7.56 13.70
N PRO A 42 11.70 -6.64 12.86
CA PRO A 42 13.13 -6.31 12.85
C PRO A 42 13.70 -5.88 14.20
N PRO A 43 13.10 -4.93 14.96
CA PRO A 43 13.67 -4.51 16.24
C PRO A 43 13.67 -5.63 17.29
N LEU A 44 12.67 -6.51 17.30
CA LEU A 44 12.65 -7.68 18.20
C LEU A 44 13.79 -8.66 17.90
N LEU A 45 14.05 -8.94 16.62
CA LEU A 45 15.15 -9.83 16.21
C LEU A 45 16.51 -9.20 16.45
N ILE A 46 16.67 -7.89 16.22
CA ILE A 46 17.90 -7.15 16.56
C ILE A 46 18.17 -7.23 18.06
N GLY A 47 17.13 -7.06 18.90
CA GLY A 47 17.25 -7.24 20.35
C GLY A 47 17.78 -8.62 20.73
N LYS A 48 17.24 -9.69 20.13
CA LYS A 48 17.70 -11.08 20.34
C LYS A 48 19.16 -11.29 19.91
N ILE A 49 19.58 -10.65 18.81
CA ILE A 49 20.96 -10.72 18.33
C ILE A 49 21.90 -10.03 19.33
N VAL A 50 21.54 -8.82 19.80
CA VAL A 50 22.32 -8.08 20.80
C VAL A 50 22.42 -8.86 22.11
N ASP A 51 21.33 -9.46 22.57
CA ASP A 51 21.29 -10.29 23.78
C ASP A 51 22.20 -11.53 23.66
N PHE A 52 22.24 -12.15 22.48
CA PHE A 52 23.17 -13.24 22.19
C PHE A 52 24.64 -12.79 22.30
N PHE A 53 24.98 -11.59 21.80
CA PHE A 53 26.34 -11.05 21.92
C PHE A 53 26.73 -10.70 23.36
N ILE A 54 25.78 -10.24 24.21
CA ILE A 54 26.05 -9.91 25.61
C ILE A 54 26.34 -11.16 26.44
N SER A 55 25.63 -12.27 26.17
CA SER A 55 25.82 -13.55 26.88
C SER A 55 26.91 -14.45 26.28
N TYR A 56 27.58 -14.01 25.21
CA TYR A 56 28.51 -14.86 24.45
C TYR A 56 29.83 -15.08 25.20
N GLN A 57 30.21 -16.35 25.39
CA GLN A 57 31.53 -16.74 25.90
C GLN A 57 32.43 -17.30 24.78
N LYS A 58 33.72 -16.95 24.81
CA LYS A 58 34.72 -17.41 23.82
C LYS A 58 34.77 -18.95 23.79
N GLY A 59 34.39 -19.54 22.65
CA GLY A 59 34.33 -20.99 22.44
C GLY A 59 32.94 -21.54 22.10
N GLN A 60 31.89 -20.72 22.20
CA GLN A 60 30.53 -21.11 21.80
C GLN A 60 30.31 -21.01 20.29
N SER A 61 29.47 -21.90 19.76
CA SER A 61 29.12 -21.94 18.33
C SER A 61 28.40 -20.65 17.89
N LEU A 62 28.86 -20.04 16.80
CA LEU A 62 28.23 -18.87 16.15
C LEU A 62 27.03 -19.24 15.27
N ALA A 63 26.72 -20.54 15.11
CA ALA A 63 25.59 -21.02 14.31
C ALA A 63 24.24 -20.30 14.59
N PRO A 64 23.81 -20.08 15.85
CA PRO A 64 22.56 -19.36 16.12
C PRO A 64 22.57 -17.91 15.62
N PHE A 65 23.71 -17.22 15.65
CA PHE A 65 23.83 -15.85 15.13
C PHE A 65 23.62 -15.81 13.61
N TYR A 66 24.26 -16.71 12.86
CA TYR A 66 24.07 -16.80 11.42
C TYR A 66 22.64 -17.15 11.04
N PHE A 67 22.00 -18.03 11.81
CA PHE A 67 20.60 -18.39 11.62
C PHE A 67 19.69 -17.16 11.78
N TYR A 68 19.78 -16.44 12.92
CA TYR A 68 18.95 -15.25 13.14
C TYR A 68 19.19 -14.16 12.09
N THR A 69 20.45 -13.92 11.71
CA THR A 69 20.80 -12.92 10.69
C THR A 69 20.27 -13.29 9.31
N ALA A 70 20.39 -14.57 8.93
CA ALA A 70 19.86 -15.06 7.66
C ALA A 70 18.32 -14.96 7.61
N THR A 71 17.63 -15.39 8.68
CA THR A 71 16.17 -15.26 8.77
C THR A 71 15.75 -13.79 8.69
N LEU A 72 16.45 -12.89 9.37
CA LEU A 72 16.16 -11.46 9.35
C LEU A 72 16.32 -10.87 7.94
N GLY A 73 17.43 -11.19 7.27
CA GLY A 73 17.69 -10.76 5.90
C GLY A 73 16.62 -11.24 4.91
N ILE A 74 16.25 -12.53 4.98
CA ILE A 74 15.23 -13.13 4.11
C ILE A 74 13.87 -12.48 4.36
N SER A 75 13.46 -12.36 5.64
CA SER A 75 12.21 -11.73 6.02
C SER A 75 12.12 -10.27 5.55
N PHE A 76 13.19 -9.49 5.74
CA PHE A 76 13.23 -8.10 5.32
C PHE A 76 13.18 -7.94 3.80
N SER A 77 13.90 -8.80 3.07
CA SER A 77 13.88 -8.82 1.60
C SER A 77 12.48 -9.14 1.08
N LEU A 78 11.84 -10.16 1.64
CA LEU A 78 10.48 -10.58 1.26
C LEU A 78 9.46 -9.45 1.50
N VAL A 79 9.50 -8.82 2.67
CA VAL A 79 8.61 -7.70 3.02
C VAL A 79 8.82 -6.50 2.12
N SER A 80 10.07 -6.16 1.83
CA SER A 80 10.42 -5.07 0.93
C SER A 80 9.94 -5.33 -0.49
N PHE A 81 10.08 -6.57 -0.96
CA PHE A 81 9.57 -7.00 -2.27
C PHE A 81 8.05 -6.89 -2.36
N ILE A 82 7.32 -7.38 -1.35
CA ILE A 82 5.86 -7.26 -1.28
C ILE A 82 5.43 -5.79 -1.30
N ARG A 83 6.08 -4.94 -0.48
CA ARG A 83 5.79 -3.50 -0.43
C ARG A 83 6.02 -2.82 -1.80
N LEU A 84 7.10 -3.17 -2.49
CA LEU A 84 7.39 -2.63 -3.82
C LEU A 84 6.35 -3.09 -4.86
N SER A 85 6.01 -4.38 -4.84
CA SER A 85 4.99 -4.95 -5.71
C SER A 85 3.64 -4.25 -5.51
N LEU A 86 3.21 -4.07 -4.26
CA LEU A 86 2.00 -3.32 -3.93
C LEU A 86 2.02 -1.91 -4.49
N LYS A 87 3.13 -1.18 -4.28
CA LYS A 87 3.27 0.20 -4.75
C LYS A 87 3.11 0.28 -6.27
N ASN A 88 3.70 -0.66 -7.01
CA ASN A 88 3.58 -0.71 -8.46
C ASN A 88 2.15 -1.05 -8.90
N THR A 89 1.51 -2.03 -8.28
CA THR A 89 0.14 -2.43 -8.64
C THR A 89 -0.88 -1.33 -8.32
N LEU A 90 -0.78 -0.68 -7.15
CA LEU A 90 -1.62 0.46 -6.81
C LEU A 90 -1.37 1.65 -7.75
N GLY A 91 -0.10 1.91 -8.09
CA GLY A 91 0.27 2.98 -9.02
C GLY A 91 -0.36 2.79 -10.40
N ASN A 92 -0.26 1.59 -10.96
CA ASN A 92 -0.89 1.24 -12.24
C ASN A 92 -2.41 1.37 -12.16
N LEU A 93 -3.01 0.90 -11.07
CA LEU A 93 -4.45 1.00 -10.84
C LEU A 93 -4.94 2.46 -10.80
N ILE A 94 -4.21 3.33 -10.10
CA ILE A 94 -4.52 4.77 -10.01
C ILE A 94 -4.39 5.44 -11.39
N SER A 95 -3.37 5.06 -12.16
CA SER A 95 -3.17 5.58 -13.52
C SER A 95 -4.35 5.24 -14.43
N ASP A 96 -4.78 3.97 -14.45
CA ASP A 96 -5.93 3.51 -15.23
C ASP A 96 -7.21 4.26 -14.87
N ILE A 97 -7.49 4.37 -13.56
CA ILE A 97 -8.69 5.07 -13.07
C ILE A 97 -8.63 6.55 -13.46
N SER A 98 -7.48 7.19 -13.32
CA SER A 98 -7.29 8.60 -13.71
C SER A 98 -7.52 8.81 -15.20
N TYR A 99 -7.08 7.88 -16.05
CA TYR A 99 -7.31 7.93 -17.49
C TYR A 99 -8.81 7.85 -17.81
N LEU A 100 -9.52 6.87 -17.24
CA LEU A 100 -10.96 6.70 -17.46
C LEU A 100 -11.77 7.92 -17.01
N ILE A 101 -11.42 8.50 -15.86
CA ILE A 101 -12.08 9.70 -15.34
C ILE A 101 -11.88 10.88 -16.29
N LYS A 102 -10.66 11.06 -16.82
CA LYS A 102 -10.38 12.13 -17.78
C LYS A 102 -11.19 11.97 -19.06
N VAL A 103 -11.18 10.78 -19.67
CA VAL A 103 -11.91 10.50 -20.91
C VAL A 103 -13.42 10.72 -20.72
N ASN A 104 -14.01 10.11 -19.69
CA ASN A 104 -15.44 10.29 -19.37
C ASN A 104 -15.78 11.75 -19.04
N GLY A 105 -14.85 12.48 -18.42
CA GLY A 105 -15.00 13.91 -18.15
C GLY A 105 -15.05 14.73 -19.44
N PHE A 106 -14.14 14.47 -20.38
CA PHE A 106 -14.11 15.14 -21.68
C PHE A 106 -15.36 14.86 -22.52
N GLU A 107 -15.81 13.60 -22.60
CA GLU A 107 -17.04 13.23 -23.33
C GLU A 107 -18.25 13.99 -22.80
N LYS A 108 -18.45 14.03 -21.48
CA LYS A 108 -19.55 14.78 -20.86
C LYS A 108 -19.50 16.28 -21.13
N LEU A 109 -18.29 16.87 -21.21
CA LEU A 109 -18.13 18.29 -21.53
C LEU A 109 -18.46 18.59 -22.99
N LEU A 110 -18.14 17.67 -23.91
CA LEU A 110 -18.46 17.78 -25.33
C LEU A 110 -19.98 17.63 -25.56
N ASP A 111 -20.60 16.62 -24.95
CA ASP A 111 -22.06 16.41 -25.01
C ASP A 111 -22.81 17.62 -24.47
N PHE A 112 -22.35 18.20 -23.35
CA PHE A 112 -22.97 19.39 -22.78
C PHE A 112 -22.94 20.58 -23.74
N ARG A 113 -21.80 20.81 -24.43
CA ARG A 113 -21.69 21.85 -25.45
C ARG A 113 -22.66 21.60 -26.61
N GLN A 114 -22.74 20.37 -27.09
CA GLN A 114 -23.56 20.03 -28.25
C GLN A 114 -25.06 20.18 -27.94
N ASN A 115 -25.49 19.80 -26.73
CA ASN A 115 -26.87 19.96 -26.28
C ASN A 115 -27.22 21.44 -25.99
N PHE A 116 -26.25 22.25 -25.59
CA PHE A 116 -26.42 23.70 -25.41
C PHE A 116 -26.50 24.45 -26.76
N CYS A 117 -25.89 23.92 -27.82
CA CYS A 117 -25.94 24.54 -29.15
C CYS A 117 -27.22 24.20 -29.94
N LEU A 118 -27.96 23.17 -29.52
CA LEU A 118 -29.23 22.73 -30.13
C LEU A 118 -30.47 23.34 -29.44
N ARG A 119 -30.29 24.28 -28.52
CA ARG A 119 -31.34 24.99 -27.78
C ARG A 119 -31.16 26.49 -27.90
#